data_AF-A0A7W6RZD8-F1
#
_entry.id   AF-A0A7W6RZD8-F1
#
_cell.length_a   1.000
_cell.length_b   1.000
_cell.length_c   1.000
_cell.angle_alpha   90.00
_cell.angle_beta   90.00
_cell.angle_gamma   90.00
#
_symmetry.space_group_name_H-M   'P 1'
#
loop_
_entity.id
_entity.type
_entity.pdbx_description
1 polymer ?
#
loop_
_entity_poly.entity_id
_entity_poly.type
_entity_poly.pdbx_seq_one_letter_code
_entity_poly.pdbx_strand_id
1 'polypeptide(L)'
;MIADYGVPADSGQDTALAYVASAAAGRADVLRAVDHWVYVIGAELDASLTTRIVDSDHDMVVIDVVTTVRGSEGFPLASTVQTLKQRPGSAGDAGADDRLVLAYIDIGQAEDYRTYWQDGWGIGNPDWITALDPDGWEGNFPVAYWTEAWQDIWVRPGGYLDRIVDAGFDGVYLDWVEGYSDENVAAAAAAAGVDPVQAMVDWVGTIGDHLRARDDDLLVIGQNAADLLVMSDYRAAIDGIAQEHVWYDGGADNEPPGDCPLPRTHADVDTHAYFNALSPACQAVYLAYPYGPLHVSSEYYLERLAVADAHGIPVFTIDYATEPDTIRWIADTARALGYTPFVTTRNVDVFQDVVERSDAGDGNTPGSDLADVPLPPPGVDPLTWAFDAAWYLAAERDVAAAGVDPFGHYMAYGWREGRDPAPWFDSDAYLTAYPDVAAAGLNPFLHFVQWGYTEGRDPAPDF
;
A
#
# COMPACT_ATOMS: atom_id res chain seq x y z
N MET A 1 15.51 12.30 2.27
CA MET A 1 16.03 12.25 0.88
C MET A 1 16.14 10.79 0.45
N ILE A 2 15.02 10.18 0.07
CA ILE A 2 15.09 9.01 -0.81
C ILE A 2 15.74 9.55 -2.08
N ALA A 3 16.93 9.05 -2.41
CA ALA A 3 17.61 9.50 -3.61
C ALA A 3 16.74 9.11 -4.81
N ASP A 4 16.37 10.10 -5.62
CA ASP A 4 15.78 9.90 -6.94
C ASP A 4 16.85 9.20 -7.81
N TYR A 5 16.96 7.89 -7.66
CA TYR A 5 17.78 7.02 -8.51
C TYR A 5 17.09 6.94 -9.86
N GLY A 6 17.18 8.03 -10.62
CA GLY A 6 16.47 8.20 -11.88
C GLY A 6 16.60 6.96 -12.77
N VAL A 7 15.49 6.23 -12.90
CA VAL A 7 15.39 5.05 -13.76
C VAL A 7 15.69 5.51 -15.20
N PRO A 8 16.72 4.98 -15.87
CA PRO A 8 17.06 5.40 -17.23
C PRO A 8 15.92 5.11 -18.21
N ALA A 9 15.80 5.92 -19.26
CA ALA A 9 14.87 5.67 -20.35
C ALA A 9 15.24 4.39 -21.12
N ASP A 10 14.23 3.57 -21.39
CA ASP A 10 14.25 2.25 -22.00
C ASP A 10 15.07 2.14 -23.32
N SER A 11 15.84 1.05 -23.45
CA SER A 11 16.57 0.66 -24.66
C SER A 11 16.18 -0.71 -25.22
N GLY A 12 15.16 -1.34 -24.64
CA GLY A 12 14.65 -2.67 -24.99
C GLY A 12 13.98 -2.70 -26.36
N GLN A 13 14.33 -3.70 -27.17
CA GLN A 13 13.62 -4.00 -28.41
C GLN A 13 12.47 -4.96 -28.11
N ASP A 14 11.25 -4.45 -28.29
CA ASP A 14 10.00 -5.18 -28.08
C ASP A 14 9.83 -6.30 -29.14
N THR A 15 10.26 -7.52 -28.79
CA THR A 15 10.16 -8.70 -29.66
C THR A 15 9.47 -9.91 -28.98
N ALA A 16 8.41 -9.66 -28.21
CA ALA A 16 7.61 -10.76 -27.66
C ALA A 16 6.77 -11.47 -28.76
N LEU A 17 6.80 -12.81 -28.77
CA LEU A 17 6.00 -13.65 -29.67
C LEU A 17 4.52 -13.65 -29.24
N ALA A 18 3.59 -13.67 -30.19
CA ALA A 18 2.15 -13.59 -29.92
C ALA A 18 1.58 -14.65 -28.94
N TYR A 19 2.22 -15.83 -28.83
CA TYR A 19 1.86 -16.85 -27.85
C TYR A 19 2.19 -16.41 -26.41
N VAL A 20 3.37 -15.83 -26.19
CA VAL A 20 3.80 -15.31 -24.88
C VAL A 20 2.88 -14.18 -24.43
N ALA A 21 2.51 -13.28 -25.36
CA ALA A 21 1.55 -12.22 -25.08
C ALA A 21 0.15 -12.75 -24.70
N SER A 22 -0.28 -13.87 -25.28
CA SER A 22 -1.58 -14.49 -24.96
C SER A 22 -1.59 -15.15 -23.59
N ALA A 23 -0.50 -15.83 -23.21
CA ALA A 23 -0.37 -16.45 -21.89
C ALA A 23 -0.29 -15.38 -20.78
N ALA A 24 0.51 -14.33 -20.99
CA ALA A 24 0.60 -13.19 -20.08
C ALA A 24 -0.76 -12.48 -19.89
N ALA A 25 -1.53 -12.29 -20.98
CA ALA A 25 -2.88 -11.73 -20.89
C ALA A 25 -3.81 -12.62 -20.05
N GLY A 26 -3.73 -13.94 -20.20
CA GLY A 26 -4.52 -14.89 -19.41
C GLY A 26 -4.20 -14.83 -17.92
N ARG A 27 -2.91 -14.75 -17.55
CA ARG A 27 -2.50 -14.61 -16.13
C ARG A 27 -2.95 -13.30 -15.51
N ALA A 28 -2.85 -12.19 -16.24
CA ALA A 28 -3.38 -10.92 -15.79
C ALA A 28 -4.91 -10.96 -15.63
N ASP A 29 -5.64 -11.64 -16.54
CA ASP A 29 -7.11 -11.81 -16.41
C ASP A 29 -7.49 -12.59 -15.15
N VAL A 30 -6.73 -13.63 -14.79
CA VAL A 30 -6.91 -14.38 -13.54
C VAL A 30 -6.77 -13.46 -12.32
N LEU A 31 -5.74 -12.62 -12.29
CA LEU A 31 -5.53 -11.68 -11.18
C LEU A 31 -6.59 -10.56 -11.13
N ARG A 32 -7.11 -10.08 -12.27
CA ARG A 32 -8.21 -9.09 -12.29
C ARG A 32 -9.53 -9.64 -11.76
N ALA A 33 -9.69 -10.96 -11.72
CA ALA A 33 -10.88 -11.60 -11.15
C ALA A 33 -10.85 -11.68 -9.61
N VAL A 34 -9.71 -11.35 -8.98
CA VAL A 34 -9.57 -11.33 -7.52
C VAL A 34 -10.28 -10.09 -6.94
N ASP A 35 -11.33 -10.33 -6.16
CA ASP A 35 -12.11 -9.26 -5.52
C ASP A 35 -11.73 -9.09 -4.04
N HIS A 36 -11.35 -10.19 -3.40
CA HIS A 36 -10.90 -10.20 -2.00
C HIS A 36 -9.60 -10.98 -1.89
N TRP A 37 -8.62 -10.45 -1.17
CA TRP A 37 -7.36 -11.14 -0.91
C TRP A 37 -6.86 -10.90 0.50
N VAL A 38 -6.03 -11.83 0.97
CA VAL A 38 -5.44 -11.75 2.31
C VAL A 38 -3.96 -12.08 2.25
N TYR A 39 -3.19 -11.31 3.02
CA TYR A 39 -1.75 -11.44 3.17
C TYR A 39 -1.45 -11.90 4.61
N VAL A 40 -0.88 -13.10 4.77
CA VAL A 40 -0.69 -13.76 6.08
C VAL A 40 0.68 -14.42 6.16
N ILE A 41 1.69 -13.65 6.57
CA ILE A 41 3.08 -14.12 6.62
C ILE A 41 3.66 -14.22 8.05
N GLY A 42 3.11 -13.49 9.03
CA GLY A 42 3.59 -13.49 10.41
C GLY A 42 2.87 -14.48 11.35
N ALA A 43 1.78 -15.11 10.89
CA ALA A 43 0.94 -15.97 11.73
C ALA A 43 1.36 -17.44 11.67
N GLU A 44 1.22 -18.17 12.79
CA GLU A 44 1.38 -19.63 12.80
C GLU A 44 0.25 -20.26 11.96
N LEU A 45 0.60 -20.86 10.82
CA LEU A 45 -0.33 -21.55 9.92
C LEU A 45 -0.76 -22.90 10.49
N ASP A 46 -1.50 -22.86 11.59
CA ASP A 46 -2.09 -24.03 12.23
C ASP A 46 -3.44 -24.43 11.60
N ALA A 47 -4.06 -25.50 12.13
CA ALA A 47 -5.35 -25.98 11.63
C ALA A 47 -6.50 -24.97 11.85
N SER A 48 -6.40 -24.13 12.89
CA SER A 48 -7.41 -23.13 13.22
C SER A 48 -7.37 -21.99 12.21
N LEU A 49 -6.20 -21.42 11.95
CA LEU A 49 -5.99 -20.39 10.94
C LEU A 49 -6.31 -20.92 9.54
N THR A 50 -5.86 -22.13 9.21
CA THR A 50 -6.19 -22.77 7.92
C THR A 50 -7.70 -22.85 7.72
N THR A 51 -8.45 -23.27 8.75
CA THR A 51 -9.93 -23.35 8.67
C THR A 51 -10.56 -21.97 8.45
N ARG A 52 -10.09 -20.93 9.17
CA ARG A 52 -10.58 -19.56 8.98
C ARG A 52 -10.37 -19.06 7.56
N ILE A 53 -9.18 -19.28 6.99
CA ILE A 53 -8.90 -18.90 5.61
C ILE A 53 -9.80 -19.68 4.63
N VAL A 54 -9.95 -21.00 4.83
CA VAL A 54 -10.85 -21.83 4.01
C VAL A 54 -12.28 -21.30 4.02
N ASP A 55 -12.80 -20.97 5.21
CA ASP A 55 -14.17 -20.50 5.41
C ASP A 55 -14.40 -19.05 4.96
N SER A 56 -13.34 -18.27 4.72
CA SER A 56 -13.41 -16.90 4.21
C SER A 56 -13.78 -16.82 2.73
N ASP A 57 -14.18 -15.65 2.27
CA ASP A 57 -14.53 -15.38 0.87
C ASP A 57 -13.35 -14.90 0.00
N HIS A 58 -12.15 -14.71 0.58
CA HIS A 58 -10.93 -14.33 -0.15
C HIS A 58 -10.68 -15.24 -1.37
N ASP A 59 -10.48 -14.64 -2.54
CA ASP A 59 -10.19 -15.30 -3.81
C ASP A 59 -8.69 -15.58 -3.98
N MET A 60 -7.84 -14.82 -3.28
CA MET A 60 -6.40 -14.99 -3.26
C MET A 60 -5.86 -14.93 -1.82
N VAL A 61 -4.93 -15.84 -1.50
CA VAL A 61 -4.23 -15.86 -0.21
C VAL A 61 -2.73 -15.89 -0.48
N VAL A 62 -2.00 -15.00 0.17
CA VAL A 62 -0.54 -15.02 0.21
C VAL A 62 -0.11 -15.54 1.58
N ILE A 63 0.71 -16.60 1.60
CA ILE A 63 1.27 -17.17 2.84
C ILE A 63 2.78 -17.36 2.74
N ASP A 64 3.43 -17.44 3.89
CA ASP A 64 4.83 -17.84 3.99
C ASP A 64 5.05 -19.31 3.60
N VAL A 65 6.24 -19.63 3.09
CA VAL A 65 6.67 -20.98 2.73
C VAL A 65 7.21 -21.68 3.98
N VAL A 66 6.32 -22.07 4.89
CA VAL A 66 6.63 -22.57 6.25
C VAL A 66 7.75 -23.64 6.30
N THR A 67 7.86 -24.52 5.30
CA THR A 67 8.91 -25.55 5.26
C THR A 67 10.33 -24.99 5.07
N THR A 68 10.45 -23.72 4.71
CA THR A 68 11.73 -23.00 4.59
C THR A 68 12.15 -22.37 5.92
N VAL A 69 11.30 -22.36 6.95
CA VAL A 69 11.64 -21.90 8.30
C VAL A 69 12.35 -23.03 9.06
N ARG A 70 13.47 -22.72 9.71
CA ARG A 70 14.27 -23.70 10.46
C ARG A 70 13.45 -24.33 11.59
N GLY A 71 13.43 -25.66 11.62
CA GLY A 71 12.63 -26.43 12.58
C GLY A 71 11.21 -26.77 12.11
N SER A 72 10.78 -26.23 10.96
CA SER A 72 9.44 -26.44 10.40
C SER A 72 9.45 -27.27 9.10
N GLU A 73 10.56 -27.95 8.78
CA GLU A 73 10.74 -28.72 7.54
C GLU A 73 9.75 -29.90 7.41
N GLY A 74 9.19 -30.36 8.53
CA GLY A 74 8.18 -31.41 8.58
C GLY A 74 6.74 -30.92 8.37
N PHE A 75 6.52 -29.61 8.18
CA PHE A 75 5.19 -29.04 7.96
C PHE A 75 4.55 -29.62 6.68
N PRO A 76 3.27 -30.03 6.70
CA PRO A 76 2.63 -30.70 5.58
C PRO A 76 2.17 -29.71 4.48
N LEU A 77 3.10 -28.90 3.97
CA LEU A 77 2.85 -27.73 3.13
C LEU A 77 1.95 -28.03 1.92
N ALA A 78 2.28 -29.06 1.13
CA ALA A 78 1.50 -29.37 -0.08
C ALA A 78 0.03 -29.69 0.21
N SER A 79 -0.25 -30.43 1.27
CA SER A 79 -1.64 -30.70 1.67
C SER A 79 -2.32 -29.49 2.28
N THR A 80 -1.57 -28.61 2.95
CA THR A 80 -2.10 -27.34 3.47
C THR A 80 -2.47 -26.41 2.32
N VAL A 81 -1.59 -26.22 1.34
CA VAL A 81 -1.86 -25.42 0.13
C VAL A 81 -3.11 -25.96 -0.58
N GLN A 82 -3.20 -27.28 -0.81
CA GLN A 82 -4.39 -27.84 -1.43
C GLN A 82 -5.66 -27.72 -0.57
N THR A 83 -5.53 -27.63 0.75
CA THR A 83 -6.68 -27.35 1.60
C THR A 83 -7.12 -25.89 1.45
N LEU A 84 -6.17 -24.95 1.44
CA LEU A 84 -6.43 -23.52 1.29
C LEU A 84 -7.10 -23.19 -0.05
N LYS A 85 -6.74 -23.88 -1.14
CA LYS A 85 -7.38 -23.70 -2.46
C LYS A 85 -8.89 -24.01 -2.47
N GLN A 86 -9.40 -24.75 -1.48
CA GLN A 86 -10.82 -25.11 -1.39
C GLN A 86 -11.67 -23.95 -0.85
N ARG A 87 -12.82 -23.70 -1.48
CA ARG A 87 -13.86 -22.75 -1.00
C ARG A 87 -15.16 -23.48 -0.66
N PRO A 88 -15.81 -23.22 0.49
CA PRO A 88 -17.13 -23.77 0.81
C PRO A 88 -18.19 -23.33 -0.23
N GLY A 89 -18.99 -24.28 -0.74
CA GLY A 89 -20.04 -24.01 -1.75
C GLY A 89 -19.68 -24.42 -3.19
N SER A 90 -18.41 -24.75 -3.45
CA SER A 90 -17.91 -25.36 -4.69
C SER A 90 -18.34 -26.82 -4.90
N ALA A 91 -18.86 -27.48 -3.86
CA ALA A 91 -19.24 -28.89 -3.87
C ALA A 91 -20.57 -29.13 -4.63
N GLY A 92 -20.54 -28.91 -5.95
CA GLY A 92 -21.70 -29.13 -6.82
C GLY A 92 -21.38 -29.07 -8.30
N ASP A 93 -20.43 -28.21 -8.71
CA ASP A 93 -19.95 -28.11 -10.08
C ASP A 93 -18.48 -28.50 -10.11
N ALA A 94 -18.14 -29.48 -10.95
CA ALA A 94 -16.78 -30.00 -11.12
C ALA A 94 -15.87 -29.00 -11.89
N GLY A 95 -15.74 -27.79 -11.36
CA GLY A 95 -14.96 -26.69 -11.92
C GLY A 95 -15.16 -25.36 -11.18
N ALA A 96 -15.46 -25.40 -9.88
CA ALA A 96 -15.56 -24.18 -9.07
C ALA A 96 -14.21 -23.49 -9.00
N ASP A 97 -14.18 -22.18 -9.22
CA ASP A 97 -12.97 -21.35 -9.25
C ASP A 97 -12.14 -21.56 -7.97
N ASP A 98 -11.04 -22.30 -8.09
CA ASP A 98 -10.13 -22.58 -6.99
C ASP A 98 -9.48 -21.26 -6.56
N ARG A 99 -9.45 -21.04 -5.24
CA ARG A 99 -8.75 -19.88 -4.66
C ARG A 99 -7.27 -19.94 -5.05
N LEU A 100 -6.70 -18.79 -5.41
CA LEU A 100 -5.26 -18.65 -5.65
C LEU A 100 -4.51 -18.69 -4.33
N VAL A 101 -3.46 -19.50 -4.26
CA VAL A 101 -2.55 -19.52 -3.10
C VAL A 101 -1.14 -19.20 -3.58
N LEU A 102 -0.61 -18.04 -3.17
CA LEU A 102 0.71 -17.54 -3.57
C LEU A 102 1.71 -17.67 -2.42
N ALA A 103 2.97 -17.96 -2.78
CA ALA A 103 4.07 -18.05 -1.85
C ALA A 103 4.73 -16.67 -1.69
N TYR A 104 4.72 -16.13 -0.48
CA TYR A 104 5.58 -15.00 -0.12
C TYR A 104 7.05 -15.46 -0.15
N ILE A 105 7.89 -14.70 -0.84
CA ILE A 105 9.34 -14.86 -0.83
C ILE A 105 10.03 -13.50 -0.82
N ASP A 106 11.04 -13.35 0.04
CA ASP A 106 11.95 -12.21 0.01
C ASP A 106 13.10 -12.50 -0.94
N ILE A 107 13.24 -11.67 -1.97
CA ILE A 107 14.26 -11.87 -3.02
C ILE A 107 15.43 -10.88 -2.93
N GLY A 108 15.31 -9.86 -2.09
CA GLY A 108 16.27 -8.78 -1.88
C GLY A 108 16.97 -8.83 -0.52
N GLN A 109 16.52 -9.69 0.39
CA GLN A 109 17.15 -9.97 1.68
C GLN A 109 17.28 -11.46 1.96
N ALA A 110 18.29 -11.78 2.77
CA ALA A 110 18.41 -13.06 3.42
C ALA A 110 17.83 -12.97 4.84
N GLU A 111 17.03 -13.96 5.20
CA GLU A 111 16.37 -14.08 6.49
C GLU A 111 17.07 -15.19 7.27
N ASP A 112 17.63 -14.88 8.44
CA ASP A 112 18.47 -15.83 9.15
C ASP A 112 17.70 -17.04 9.64
N TYR A 113 16.38 -16.96 9.83
CA TYR A 113 15.56 -18.08 10.28
C TYR A 113 15.24 -19.10 9.17
N ARG A 114 15.70 -18.89 7.93
CA ARG A 114 15.46 -19.80 6.80
C ARG A 114 16.43 -20.98 6.75
N THR A 115 16.00 -22.11 6.18
CA THR A 115 16.81 -23.35 6.12
C THR A 115 18.04 -23.27 5.23
N TYR A 116 18.14 -22.27 4.35
CA TYR A 116 19.37 -22.01 3.59
C TYR A 116 20.46 -21.36 4.44
N TRP A 117 20.10 -20.69 5.55
CA TRP A 117 21.05 -19.94 6.35
C TRP A 117 22.01 -20.87 7.07
N GLN A 118 23.31 -20.62 6.92
CA GLN A 118 24.36 -21.46 7.50
C GLN A 118 24.97 -20.82 8.75
N ASP A 119 25.48 -21.68 9.64
CA ASP A 119 26.19 -21.22 10.83
C ASP A 119 27.39 -20.35 10.46
N GLY A 120 27.46 -19.16 11.07
CA GLY A 120 28.53 -18.20 10.83
C GLY A 120 28.29 -17.25 9.65
N TRP A 121 27.13 -17.33 8.99
CA TRP A 121 26.71 -16.28 8.06
C TRP A 121 26.40 -14.97 8.79
N GLY A 122 26.63 -13.85 8.10
CA GLY A 122 26.42 -12.48 8.56
C GLY A 122 27.00 -11.48 7.55
N ILE A 123 26.97 -10.18 7.86
CA ILE A 123 27.45 -9.13 6.93
C ILE A 123 28.88 -9.42 6.44
N GLY A 124 29.04 -9.45 5.12
CA GLY A 124 30.30 -9.72 4.44
C GLY A 124 30.74 -11.19 4.45
N ASN A 125 29.94 -12.10 5.02
CA ASN A 125 30.17 -13.54 4.95
C ASN A 125 28.83 -14.32 4.89
N PRO A 126 28.41 -14.82 3.72
CA PRO A 126 29.05 -14.66 2.41
C PRO A 126 29.09 -13.20 1.96
N ASP A 127 29.95 -12.90 1.00
CA ASP A 127 30.22 -11.55 0.50
C ASP A 127 28.99 -10.86 -0.11
N TRP A 128 27.97 -11.64 -0.49
CA TRP A 128 26.70 -11.14 -0.96
C TRP A 128 25.75 -10.65 0.15
N ILE A 129 26.04 -10.86 1.45
CA ILE A 129 25.28 -10.22 2.55
C ILE A 129 25.86 -8.83 2.80
N THR A 130 25.12 -7.78 2.46
CA THR A 130 25.67 -6.41 2.36
C THR A 130 25.50 -5.59 3.63
N ALA A 131 24.40 -5.76 4.36
CA ALA A 131 24.08 -4.97 5.55
C ALA A 131 23.08 -5.68 6.50
N LEU A 132 22.74 -5.02 7.61
CA LEU A 132 21.53 -5.30 8.38
C LEU A 132 20.36 -4.57 7.69
N ASP A 133 19.15 -5.09 7.85
CA ASP A 133 17.93 -4.43 7.40
C ASP A 133 17.84 -2.97 7.93
N PRO A 134 17.57 -1.98 7.06
CA PRO A 134 17.52 -0.57 7.44
C PRO A 134 16.21 -0.17 8.16
N ASP A 135 15.15 -0.95 8.00
CA ASP A 135 13.80 -0.63 8.50
C ASP A 135 13.54 -1.19 9.91
N GLY A 136 14.44 -2.05 10.39
CA GLY A 136 14.48 -2.51 11.78
C GLY A 136 14.06 -3.96 11.98
N TRP A 137 13.82 -4.74 10.90
CA TRP A 137 13.45 -6.15 11.00
C TRP A 137 14.66 -7.01 11.42
N GLU A 138 14.72 -7.37 12.71
CA GLU A 138 15.77 -8.22 13.24
C GLU A 138 15.82 -9.58 12.52
N GLY A 139 16.99 -9.95 12.01
CA GLY A 139 17.19 -11.23 11.31
C GLY A 139 17.11 -11.14 9.79
N ASN A 140 16.80 -9.97 9.22
CA ASN A 140 16.85 -9.72 7.78
C ASN A 140 18.13 -8.98 7.37
N PHE A 141 18.66 -9.35 6.20
CA PHE A 141 19.94 -8.84 5.71
C PHE A 141 19.88 -8.57 4.21
N PRO A 142 19.95 -7.30 3.76
CA PRO A 142 20.03 -6.98 2.33
C PRO A 142 21.14 -7.76 1.62
N VAL A 143 20.86 -8.17 0.38
CA VAL A 143 21.78 -9.01 -0.40
C VAL A 143 22.15 -8.41 -1.76
N ALA A 144 23.36 -8.76 -2.23
CA ALA A 144 23.77 -8.58 -3.61
C ALA A 144 23.05 -9.62 -4.51
N TYR A 145 21.78 -9.36 -4.80
CA TYR A 145 20.87 -10.29 -5.47
C TYR A 145 21.29 -10.69 -6.90
N TRP A 146 22.22 -9.95 -7.50
CA TRP A 146 22.83 -10.29 -8.80
C TRP A 146 23.85 -11.43 -8.76
N THR A 147 24.21 -11.91 -7.57
CA THR A 147 25.23 -12.95 -7.44
C THR A 147 24.67 -14.35 -7.69
N GLU A 148 25.39 -15.17 -8.46
CA GLU A 148 25.02 -16.57 -8.73
C GLU A 148 24.80 -17.36 -7.43
N ALA A 149 25.61 -17.10 -6.40
CA ALA A 149 25.50 -17.77 -5.11
C ALA A 149 24.17 -17.48 -4.37
N TRP A 150 23.64 -16.26 -4.49
CA TRP A 150 22.31 -15.93 -3.96
C TRP A 150 21.22 -16.59 -4.81
N GLN A 151 21.28 -16.38 -6.13
CA GLN A 151 20.26 -16.87 -7.06
C GLN A 151 20.15 -18.41 -7.03
N ASP A 152 21.28 -19.13 -6.90
CA ASP A 152 21.34 -20.59 -6.82
C ASP A 152 20.54 -21.17 -5.64
N ILE A 153 20.35 -20.43 -4.55
CA ILE A 153 19.49 -20.89 -3.43
C ILE A 153 18.05 -21.14 -3.94
N TRP A 154 17.60 -20.30 -4.87
CA TRP A 154 16.25 -20.25 -5.40
C TRP A 154 16.04 -21.13 -6.63
N VAL A 155 16.88 -20.95 -7.66
CA VAL A 155 16.63 -21.49 -9.02
C VAL A 155 17.36 -22.79 -9.35
N ARG A 156 18.32 -23.24 -8.53
CA ARG A 156 18.99 -24.52 -8.80
C ARG A 156 17.97 -25.67 -8.75
N PRO A 157 18.22 -26.81 -9.44
CA PRO A 157 17.34 -27.97 -9.33
C PRO A 157 17.12 -28.41 -7.87
N GLY A 158 15.86 -28.45 -7.44
CA GLY A 158 15.45 -28.72 -6.05
C GLY A 158 15.67 -27.55 -5.07
N GLY A 159 15.95 -26.35 -5.59
CA GLY A 159 15.98 -25.08 -4.90
C GLY A 159 14.59 -24.66 -4.38
N TYR A 160 14.50 -23.48 -3.78
CA TYR A 160 13.26 -23.06 -3.13
C TYR A 160 12.10 -22.89 -4.12
N LEU A 161 12.33 -22.34 -5.32
CA LEU A 161 11.26 -22.18 -6.32
C LEU A 161 10.69 -23.51 -6.80
N ASP A 162 11.54 -24.51 -7.02
CA ASP A 162 11.09 -25.86 -7.36
C ASP A 162 10.19 -26.46 -6.26
N ARG A 163 10.55 -26.24 -4.98
CA ARG A 163 9.76 -26.74 -3.84
C ARG A 163 8.42 -26.03 -3.69
N ILE A 164 8.37 -24.73 -3.99
CA ILE A 164 7.14 -23.94 -4.00
C ILE A 164 6.20 -24.50 -5.08
N VAL A 165 6.70 -24.68 -6.30
CA VAL A 165 5.91 -25.27 -7.40
C VAL A 165 5.46 -26.69 -7.06
N ASP A 166 6.36 -27.53 -6.53
CA ASP A 166 6.03 -28.91 -6.15
C ASP A 166 5.00 -28.99 -4.99
N ALA A 167 4.90 -27.94 -4.17
CA ALA A 167 3.88 -27.83 -3.11
C ALA A 167 2.50 -27.40 -3.64
N GLY A 168 2.39 -26.98 -4.90
CA GLY A 168 1.12 -26.66 -5.56
C GLY A 168 0.64 -25.22 -5.39
N PHE A 169 1.55 -24.29 -5.08
CA PHE A 169 1.26 -22.85 -5.13
C PHE A 169 0.96 -22.41 -6.56
N ASP A 170 0.11 -21.40 -6.71
CA ASP A 170 -0.30 -20.82 -8.00
C ASP A 170 0.68 -19.74 -8.50
N GLY A 171 1.69 -19.40 -7.70
CA GLY A 171 2.68 -18.40 -8.03
C GLY A 171 3.42 -17.89 -6.80
N VAL A 172 4.13 -16.79 -7.01
CA VAL A 172 4.96 -16.12 -6.00
C VAL A 172 4.56 -14.66 -5.83
N TYR A 173 4.72 -14.18 -4.61
CA TYR A 173 4.62 -12.78 -4.21
C TYR A 173 6.01 -12.35 -3.73
N LEU A 174 6.62 -11.42 -4.46
CA LEU A 174 8.04 -11.05 -4.33
C LEU A 174 8.18 -9.81 -3.45
N ASP A 175 8.82 -9.96 -2.29
CA ASP A 175 9.17 -8.85 -1.41
C ASP A 175 10.59 -8.35 -1.68
N TRP A 176 10.87 -7.12 -1.23
CA TRP A 176 12.15 -6.43 -1.31
C TRP A 176 12.66 -6.24 -2.75
N VAL A 177 11.72 -6.06 -3.68
CA VAL A 177 12.02 -5.70 -5.08
C VAL A 177 12.69 -4.32 -5.14
N GLU A 178 12.32 -3.41 -4.25
CA GLU A 178 12.92 -2.08 -4.07
C GLU A 178 14.35 -2.10 -3.51
N GLY A 179 14.90 -3.28 -3.21
CA GLY A 179 16.25 -3.43 -2.66
C GLY A 179 17.35 -2.78 -3.51
N TYR A 180 17.10 -2.48 -4.79
CA TYR A 180 18.00 -1.66 -5.62
C TYR A 180 18.20 -0.23 -5.12
N SER A 181 17.27 0.29 -4.33
CA SER A 181 17.29 1.65 -3.76
C SER A 181 17.95 1.72 -2.38
N ASP A 182 18.22 0.57 -1.75
CA ASP A 182 18.95 0.51 -0.48
C ASP A 182 20.40 1.01 -0.66
N GLU A 183 20.88 1.83 0.27
CA GLU A 183 22.19 2.48 0.15
C GLU A 183 23.36 1.48 0.19
N ASN A 184 23.22 0.38 0.94
CA ASN A 184 24.26 -0.63 1.08
C ASN A 184 24.30 -1.54 -0.13
N VAL A 185 23.14 -1.91 -0.66
CA VAL A 185 23.02 -2.63 -1.94
C VAL A 185 23.55 -1.76 -3.07
N ALA A 186 23.17 -0.48 -3.16
CA ALA A 186 23.69 0.45 -4.17
C ALA A 186 25.21 0.62 -4.08
N ALA A 187 25.77 0.69 -2.87
CA ALA A 187 27.22 0.73 -2.65
C ALA A 187 27.92 -0.56 -3.08
N ALA A 188 27.34 -1.73 -2.77
CA ALA A 188 27.86 -3.03 -3.20
C ALA A 188 27.81 -3.18 -4.73
N ALA A 189 26.71 -2.74 -5.36
CA ALA A 189 26.55 -2.75 -6.81
C ALA A 189 27.59 -1.85 -7.49
N ALA A 190 27.78 -0.64 -6.97
CA ALA A 190 28.80 0.29 -7.47
C ALA A 190 30.22 -0.30 -7.35
N ALA A 191 30.53 -0.98 -6.24
CA ALA A 191 31.82 -1.66 -6.06
C ALA A 191 32.01 -2.84 -7.04
N ALA A 192 30.93 -3.54 -7.38
CA ALA A 192 30.91 -4.64 -8.33
C ALA A 192 30.84 -4.19 -9.81
N GLY A 193 30.54 -2.91 -10.09
CA GLY A 193 30.30 -2.42 -11.45
C GLY A 193 28.98 -2.91 -12.04
N VAL A 194 27.98 -3.13 -11.19
CA VAL A 194 26.64 -3.61 -11.54
C VAL A 194 25.65 -2.43 -11.47
N ASP A 195 24.70 -2.39 -12.40
CA ASP A 195 23.52 -1.54 -12.28
C ASP A 195 22.48 -2.26 -11.40
N PRO A 196 22.22 -1.79 -10.16
CA PRO A 196 21.32 -2.50 -9.25
C PRO A 196 19.88 -2.54 -9.78
N VAL A 197 19.41 -1.49 -10.46
CA VAL A 197 18.05 -1.42 -11.00
C VAL A 197 17.84 -2.50 -12.06
N GLN A 198 18.71 -2.54 -13.07
CA GLN A 198 18.63 -3.57 -14.11
C GLN A 198 18.84 -4.96 -13.54
N ALA A 199 19.75 -5.12 -12.58
CA ALA A 199 20.00 -6.41 -11.95
C ALA A 199 18.77 -6.96 -11.21
N MET A 200 17.96 -6.11 -10.59
CA MET A 200 16.70 -6.55 -9.97
C MET A 200 15.68 -6.94 -11.04
N VAL A 201 15.55 -6.17 -12.12
CA VAL A 201 14.66 -6.51 -13.24
C VAL A 201 15.03 -7.86 -13.86
N ASP A 202 16.33 -8.08 -14.10
CA ASP A 202 16.85 -9.35 -14.61
C ASP A 202 16.60 -10.50 -13.63
N TRP A 203 16.70 -10.23 -12.32
CA TRP A 203 16.46 -11.22 -11.28
C TRP A 203 14.99 -11.64 -11.21
N VAL A 204 14.07 -10.68 -11.21
CA VAL A 204 12.61 -10.94 -11.29
C VAL A 204 12.26 -11.68 -12.59
N GLY A 205 12.88 -11.30 -13.71
CA GLY A 205 12.76 -12.04 -14.98
C GLY A 205 13.22 -13.49 -14.87
N THR A 206 14.36 -13.74 -14.22
CA THR A 206 14.90 -15.09 -13.99
C THR A 206 13.95 -15.95 -13.14
N ILE A 207 13.35 -15.37 -12.09
CA ILE A 207 12.33 -16.05 -11.27
C ILE A 207 11.12 -16.41 -12.14
N GLY A 208 10.59 -15.45 -12.90
CA GLY A 208 9.45 -15.67 -13.78
C GLY A 208 9.70 -16.75 -14.83
N ASP A 209 10.88 -16.73 -15.46
CA ASP A 209 11.30 -17.75 -16.43
C ASP A 209 11.42 -19.14 -15.79
N HIS A 210 11.96 -19.23 -14.57
CA HIS A 210 12.07 -20.49 -13.84
C HIS A 210 10.69 -21.11 -13.54
N LEU A 211 9.74 -20.27 -13.08
CA LEU A 211 8.37 -20.70 -12.83
C LEU A 211 7.67 -21.12 -14.13
N ARG A 212 7.74 -20.31 -15.17
CA ARG A 212 7.07 -20.56 -16.45
C ARG A 212 7.65 -21.74 -17.22
N ALA A 213 8.91 -22.09 -16.97
CA ALA A 213 9.49 -23.35 -17.47
C ALA A 213 8.86 -24.60 -16.85
N ARG A 214 8.22 -24.48 -15.67
CA ARG A 214 7.47 -25.55 -15.01
C ARG A 214 6.01 -25.56 -15.44
N ASP A 215 5.36 -24.39 -15.46
CA ASP A 215 3.97 -24.20 -15.86
C ASP A 215 3.74 -22.74 -16.31
N ASP A 216 3.20 -22.54 -17.52
CA ASP A 216 2.97 -21.24 -18.14
C ASP A 216 1.94 -20.39 -17.36
N ASP A 217 1.11 -21.01 -16.51
CA ASP A 217 0.04 -20.35 -15.75
C ASP A 217 0.50 -19.79 -14.38
N LEU A 218 1.73 -20.11 -13.93
CA LEU A 218 2.24 -19.63 -12.64
C LEU A 218 2.42 -18.11 -12.61
N LEU A 219 1.90 -17.50 -11.54
CA LEU A 219 1.80 -16.05 -11.35
C LEU A 219 3.04 -15.47 -10.66
N VAL A 220 3.39 -14.23 -11.03
CA VAL A 220 4.40 -13.42 -10.34
C VAL A 220 3.80 -12.08 -9.95
N ILE A 221 3.72 -11.77 -8.66
CA ILE A 221 3.35 -10.45 -8.15
C ILE A 221 4.58 -9.80 -7.53
N GLY A 222 4.95 -8.60 -8.00
CA GLY A 222 5.98 -7.79 -7.35
C GLY A 222 5.38 -6.89 -6.27
N GLN A 223 6.00 -6.81 -5.10
CA GLN A 223 5.65 -5.86 -4.04
C GLN A 223 6.46 -4.57 -4.17
N ASN A 224 5.83 -3.44 -3.86
CA ASN A 224 6.40 -2.09 -3.90
C ASN A 224 7.05 -1.80 -5.25
N ALA A 225 8.19 -1.09 -5.27
CA ALA A 225 9.02 -0.86 -6.45
C ALA A 225 8.26 -0.40 -7.73
N ALA A 226 7.14 0.31 -7.58
CA ALA A 226 6.30 0.73 -8.71
C ALA A 226 7.04 1.61 -9.74
N ASP A 227 8.15 2.24 -9.34
CA ASP A 227 9.09 2.92 -10.23
C ASP A 227 9.62 2.01 -11.37
N LEU A 228 9.78 0.70 -11.12
CA LEU A 228 10.26 -0.25 -12.14
C LEU A 228 9.23 -0.50 -13.25
N LEU A 229 7.95 -0.14 -13.06
CA LEU A 229 6.91 -0.30 -14.07
C LEU A 229 7.20 0.49 -15.36
N VAL A 230 8.10 1.48 -15.35
CA VAL A 230 8.52 2.18 -16.57
C VAL A 230 9.36 1.28 -17.49
N MET A 231 9.99 0.23 -16.95
CA MET A 231 10.82 -0.71 -17.70
C MET A 231 9.99 -1.82 -18.32
N SER A 232 10.07 -2.01 -19.64
CA SER A 232 9.31 -3.05 -20.36
C SER A 232 9.59 -4.45 -19.85
N ASP A 233 10.85 -4.73 -19.53
CA ASP A 233 11.30 -6.05 -19.14
C ASP A 233 10.75 -6.43 -17.77
N TYR A 234 10.63 -5.47 -16.85
CA TYR A 234 9.97 -5.67 -15.57
C TYR A 234 8.48 -5.94 -15.75
N ARG A 235 7.79 -5.13 -16.56
CA ARG A 235 6.36 -5.35 -16.90
C ARG A 235 6.12 -6.70 -17.55
N ALA A 236 7.07 -7.23 -18.32
CA ALA A 236 6.97 -8.55 -18.93
C ALA A 236 7.25 -9.69 -17.94
N ALA A 237 8.00 -9.41 -16.87
CA ALA A 237 8.37 -10.39 -15.86
C ALA A 237 7.26 -10.64 -14.83
N ILE A 238 6.45 -9.62 -14.50
CA ILE A 238 5.36 -9.71 -13.52
C ILE A 238 3.98 -9.83 -14.17
N ASP A 239 3.03 -10.36 -13.41
CA ASP A 239 1.62 -10.50 -13.80
C ASP A 239 0.69 -9.56 -13.00
N GLY A 240 1.15 -9.05 -11.86
CA GLY A 240 0.48 -8.05 -11.01
C GLY A 240 1.49 -7.30 -10.14
N ILE A 241 1.06 -6.19 -9.56
CA ILE A 241 1.85 -5.42 -8.58
C ILE A 241 1.06 -5.23 -7.29
N ALA A 242 1.73 -5.35 -6.15
CA ALA A 242 1.19 -4.99 -4.85
C ALA A 242 1.95 -3.79 -4.29
N GLN A 243 1.26 -2.82 -3.69
CA GLN A 243 1.88 -1.65 -3.09
C GLN A 243 1.43 -1.49 -1.65
N GLU A 244 2.39 -1.44 -0.73
CA GLU A 244 2.11 -1.12 0.67
C GLU A 244 1.94 0.38 0.88
N HIS A 245 1.27 0.75 1.98
CA HIS A 245 1.12 2.10 2.54
C HIS A 245 0.82 3.20 1.51
N VAL A 246 -0.14 2.99 0.60
CA VAL A 246 -0.51 4.00 -0.40
C VAL A 246 -1.10 5.25 0.26
N TRP A 247 -1.87 5.05 1.34
CA TRP A 247 -2.57 6.09 2.07
C TRP A 247 -2.31 6.11 3.56
N TYR A 248 -2.11 4.95 4.18
CA TYR A 248 -1.88 4.82 5.62
C TYR A 248 -0.76 3.84 5.94
N ASP A 249 0.12 4.28 6.82
CA ASP A 249 1.22 3.51 7.38
C ASP A 249 0.98 3.12 8.84
N GLY A 250 1.85 2.26 9.37
CA GLY A 250 2.02 1.99 10.79
C GLY A 250 3.49 2.14 11.19
N GLY A 251 3.80 1.94 12.47
CA GLY A 251 5.19 1.84 12.92
C GLY A 251 5.72 0.42 12.78
N ALA A 252 7.04 0.30 12.59
CA ALA A 252 7.75 -0.96 12.77
C ALA A 252 7.37 -1.58 14.14
N ASP A 253 7.29 -2.90 14.21
CA ASP A 253 6.85 -3.66 15.39
C ASP A 253 5.42 -3.34 15.88
N ASN A 254 4.55 -2.81 15.01
CA ASN A 254 3.15 -2.51 15.31
C ASN A 254 2.95 -1.34 16.31
N GLU A 255 3.91 -0.40 16.37
CA GLU A 255 3.86 0.78 17.25
C GLU A 255 3.95 2.11 16.46
N PRO A 256 2.82 2.70 16.01
CA PRO A 256 1.43 2.22 16.16
C PRO A 256 1.09 1.14 15.13
N PRO A 257 0.00 0.38 15.35
CA PRO A 257 -0.37 -0.72 14.45
C PRO A 257 -0.85 -0.27 13.06
N GLY A 258 -1.12 1.03 12.88
CA GLY A 258 -1.63 1.63 11.66
C GLY A 258 -2.10 3.06 11.92
N ASP A 259 -2.96 3.57 11.04
CA ASP A 259 -3.63 4.86 11.12
C ASP A 259 -2.70 6.08 11.09
N CYS A 260 -1.48 5.93 10.54
CA CYS A 260 -0.61 7.05 10.23
C CYS A 260 -0.84 7.52 8.79
N PRO A 261 -1.61 8.59 8.55
CA PRO A 261 -1.91 9.04 7.20
C PRO A 261 -0.63 9.55 6.54
N LEU A 262 -0.38 9.11 5.30
CA LEU A 262 0.63 9.73 4.46
C LEU A 262 0.20 11.16 4.06
N PRO A 263 1.15 12.06 3.72
CA PRO A 263 0.85 13.31 3.05
C PRO A 263 0.03 13.01 1.79
N ARG A 264 -1.08 13.73 1.56
CA ARG A 264 -1.91 13.46 0.37
C ARG A 264 -1.21 13.92 -0.89
N THR A 265 -0.65 15.12 -0.87
CA THR A 265 0.04 15.71 -2.02
C THR A 265 1.55 15.81 -1.82
N HIS A 266 2.29 15.93 -2.93
CA HIS A 266 3.72 16.23 -2.88
C HIS A 266 4.03 17.53 -2.11
N ALA A 267 3.12 18.50 -2.14
CA ALA A 267 3.27 19.78 -1.47
C ALA A 267 3.13 19.69 0.07
N ASP A 268 2.49 18.64 0.57
CA ASP A 268 2.28 18.42 2.00
C ASP A 268 3.49 17.78 2.69
N VAL A 269 4.34 17.11 1.92
CA VAL A 269 5.53 16.39 2.40
C VAL A 269 6.42 17.32 3.22
N ASP A 270 6.81 16.85 4.40
CA ASP A 270 7.68 17.55 5.36
C ASP A 270 7.21 18.95 5.79
N THR A 271 5.96 19.30 5.53
CA THR A 271 5.40 20.56 6.02
C THR A 271 5.13 20.49 7.51
N HIS A 272 5.26 21.63 8.19
CA HIS A 272 4.85 21.73 9.60
C HIS A 272 3.36 21.45 9.77
N ALA A 273 2.52 21.77 8.79
CA ALA A 273 1.09 21.52 8.82
C ALA A 273 0.80 20.02 8.85
N TYR A 274 1.40 19.26 7.95
CA TYR A 274 1.30 17.80 7.92
C TYR A 274 1.82 17.17 9.22
N PHE A 275 3.04 17.50 9.64
CA PHE A 275 3.63 16.95 10.87
C PHE A 275 2.75 17.21 12.10
N ASN A 276 2.17 18.42 12.22
CA ASN A 276 1.30 18.76 13.35
C ASN A 276 -0.09 18.10 13.28
N ALA A 277 -0.53 17.63 12.12
CA ALA A 277 -1.77 16.90 11.95
C ALA A 277 -1.64 15.41 12.33
N LEU A 278 -0.42 14.87 12.33
CA LEU A 278 -0.15 13.50 12.77
C LEU A 278 -0.44 13.31 14.26
N SER A 279 -0.92 12.13 14.63
CA SER A 279 -1.02 11.73 16.04
C SER A 279 0.37 11.70 16.69
N PRO A 280 0.48 11.82 18.03
CA PRO A 280 1.78 11.74 18.71
C PRO A 280 2.56 10.45 18.42
N ALA A 281 1.88 9.33 18.19
CA ALA A 281 2.51 8.06 17.82
C ALA A 281 3.10 8.14 16.40
N CYS A 282 2.33 8.65 15.45
CA CYS A 282 2.80 8.82 14.07
C CYS A 282 3.91 9.87 13.94
N GLN A 283 3.90 10.92 14.77
CA GLN A 283 5.02 11.86 14.87
C GLN A 283 6.31 11.17 15.33
N ALA A 284 6.21 10.18 16.22
CA ALA A 284 7.38 9.41 16.66
C ALA A 284 7.94 8.55 15.51
N VAL A 285 7.07 7.88 14.74
CA VAL A 285 7.48 7.13 13.53
C VAL A 285 8.13 8.07 12.51
N TYR A 286 7.48 9.17 12.17
CA TYR A 286 8.01 10.19 11.25
C TYR A 286 9.41 10.66 11.67
N LEU A 287 9.63 10.94 12.96
CA LEU A 287 10.95 11.40 13.43
C LEU A 287 12.00 10.29 13.46
N ALA A 288 11.59 9.04 13.70
CA ALA A 288 12.49 7.89 13.74
C ALA A 288 12.98 7.48 12.34
N TYR A 289 12.12 7.60 11.33
CA TYR A 289 12.38 7.13 9.97
C TYR A 289 12.33 8.27 8.95
N PRO A 290 13.37 9.12 8.85
CA PRO A 290 13.41 10.30 7.96
C PRO A 290 13.42 9.97 6.46
N TYR A 291 13.41 8.68 6.12
CA TYR A 291 13.31 8.15 4.76
C TYR A 291 12.13 7.18 4.59
N GLY A 292 11.30 7.04 5.63
CA GLY A 292 10.16 6.13 5.64
C GLY A 292 8.92 6.70 4.94
N PRO A 293 7.83 5.91 4.88
CA PRO A 293 6.65 6.21 4.07
C PRO A 293 5.94 7.50 4.45
N LEU A 294 6.01 7.93 5.72
CA LEU A 294 5.43 9.20 6.18
C LEU A 294 6.10 10.45 5.57
N HIS A 295 7.20 10.29 4.83
CA HIS A 295 7.88 11.33 4.06
C HIS A 295 7.63 11.22 2.53
N VAL A 296 6.70 10.36 2.12
CA VAL A 296 6.33 10.12 0.72
C VAL A 296 4.83 10.35 0.59
N SER A 297 4.39 11.06 -0.46
CA SER A 297 2.98 11.38 -0.63
C SER A 297 2.18 10.21 -1.23
N SER A 298 0.88 10.15 -0.98
CA SER A 298 -0.02 9.27 -1.73
C SER A 298 0.03 9.57 -3.24
N GLU A 299 0.14 10.84 -3.64
CA GLU A 299 0.35 11.24 -5.04
C GLU A 299 1.57 10.56 -5.68
N TYR A 300 2.69 10.45 -4.96
CA TYR A 300 3.89 9.78 -5.45
C TYR A 300 3.62 8.33 -5.86
N TYR A 301 2.92 7.57 -5.02
CA TYR A 301 2.57 6.18 -5.30
C TYR A 301 1.56 6.08 -6.44
N LEU A 302 0.51 6.91 -6.42
CA LEU A 302 -0.54 6.90 -7.45
C LEU A 302 0.01 7.25 -8.84
N GLU A 303 0.96 8.18 -8.95
CA GLU A 303 1.62 8.52 -10.22
C GLU A 303 2.35 7.32 -10.84
N ARG A 304 2.95 6.46 -10.02
CA ARG A 304 3.67 5.25 -10.46
C ARG A 304 2.73 4.12 -10.79
N LEU A 305 1.72 3.90 -9.95
CA LEU A 305 0.69 2.89 -10.17
C LEU A 305 -0.16 3.18 -11.42
N ALA A 306 -0.30 4.45 -11.83
CA ALA A 306 -0.94 4.80 -13.10
C ALA A 306 -0.25 4.17 -14.33
N VAL A 307 1.03 3.80 -14.23
CA VAL A 307 1.72 3.03 -15.29
C VAL A 307 1.19 1.60 -15.36
N ALA A 308 0.88 0.97 -14.23
CA ALA A 308 0.23 -0.34 -14.19
C ALA A 308 -1.11 -0.29 -14.93
N ASP A 309 -1.96 0.70 -14.63
CA ASP A 309 -3.25 0.91 -15.27
C ASP A 309 -3.12 1.07 -16.80
N ALA A 310 -2.17 1.90 -17.23
CA ALA A 310 -1.92 2.16 -18.65
C ALA A 310 -1.50 0.89 -19.42
N HIS A 311 -0.94 -0.09 -18.73
CA HIS A 311 -0.49 -1.37 -19.26
C HIS A 311 -1.40 -2.55 -18.87
N GLY A 312 -2.49 -2.29 -18.15
CA GLY A 312 -3.43 -3.29 -17.69
C GLY A 312 -2.87 -4.24 -16.63
N ILE A 313 -1.80 -3.89 -15.92
CA ILE A 313 -1.26 -4.72 -14.83
C ILE A 313 -2.18 -4.55 -13.61
N PRO A 314 -2.74 -5.64 -13.03
CA PRO A 314 -3.58 -5.55 -11.83
C PRO A 314 -2.82 -5.01 -10.64
N VAL A 315 -3.47 -4.13 -9.87
CA VAL A 315 -2.90 -3.47 -8.70
C VAL A 315 -3.61 -3.96 -7.43
N PHE A 316 -2.83 -4.47 -6.50
CA PHE A 316 -3.24 -4.81 -5.14
C PHE A 316 -2.67 -3.75 -4.18
N THR A 317 -3.45 -3.28 -3.22
CA THR A 317 -2.93 -2.33 -2.20
C THR A 317 -2.98 -2.95 -0.83
N ILE A 318 -1.97 -2.67 0.00
CA ILE A 318 -1.95 -3.02 1.42
C ILE A 318 -1.79 -1.73 2.20
N ASP A 319 -2.75 -1.40 3.06
CA ASP A 319 -2.65 -0.24 3.95
C ASP A 319 -2.83 -0.63 5.40
N TYR A 320 -2.22 0.14 6.29
CA TYR A 320 -2.23 -0.17 7.72
C TYR A 320 -3.17 0.76 8.48
N ALA A 321 -4.31 0.23 8.89
CA ALA A 321 -5.32 0.99 9.61
C ALA A 321 -6.12 0.07 10.54
N THR A 322 -6.54 0.63 11.67
CA THR A 322 -7.35 -0.07 12.68
C THR A 322 -8.69 0.62 12.91
N GLU A 323 -8.81 1.90 12.57
CA GLU A 323 -10.06 2.65 12.73
C GLU A 323 -11.08 2.27 11.64
N PRO A 324 -12.32 1.85 11.99
CA PRO A 324 -13.29 1.34 11.02
C PRO A 324 -13.63 2.30 9.87
N ASP A 325 -13.64 3.60 10.13
CA ASP A 325 -13.93 4.62 9.11
C ASP A 325 -12.73 4.83 8.18
N THR A 326 -11.51 4.75 8.71
CA THR A 326 -10.27 4.77 7.90
C THR A 326 -10.21 3.57 6.97
N ILE A 327 -10.49 2.38 7.51
CA ILE A 327 -10.51 1.12 6.75
C ILE A 327 -11.52 1.20 5.59
N ARG A 328 -12.75 1.65 5.88
CA ARG A 328 -13.78 1.82 4.84
C ARG A 328 -13.35 2.83 3.78
N TRP A 329 -12.78 3.95 4.20
CA TRP A 329 -12.31 4.98 3.27
C TRP A 329 -11.19 4.45 2.36
N ILE A 330 -10.23 3.69 2.88
CA ILE A 330 -9.17 3.06 2.07
C ILE A 330 -9.79 2.13 1.04
N ALA A 331 -10.67 1.23 1.48
CA ALA A 331 -11.30 0.24 0.60
C ALA A 331 -12.09 0.90 -0.53
N ASP A 332 -12.95 1.88 -0.20
CA ASP A 332 -13.73 2.63 -1.17
C ASP A 332 -12.82 3.40 -2.16
N THR A 333 -11.74 4.01 -1.65
CA THR A 333 -10.78 4.78 -2.47
C THR A 333 -10.02 3.89 -3.43
N ALA A 334 -9.48 2.76 -2.97
CA ALA A 334 -8.78 1.80 -3.80
C ALA A 334 -9.69 1.21 -4.89
N ARG A 335 -10.90 0.77 -4.51
CA ARG A 335 -11.88 0.21 -5.45
C ARG A 335 -12.35 1.23 -6.49
N ALA A 336 -12.47 2.51 -6.12
CA ALA A 336 -12.80 3.59 -7.06
C ALA A 336 -11.69 3.83 -8.11
N LEU A 337 -10.44 3.50 -7.79
CA LEU A 337 -9.30 3.53 -8.72
C LEU A 337 -9.16 2.23 -9.53
N GLY A 338 -9.96 1.20 -9.23
CA GLY A 338 -9.86 -0.12 -9.88
C GLY A 338 -8.81 -1.03 -9.27
N TYR A 339 -8.34 -0.72 -8.05
CA TYR A 339 -7.38 -1.55 -7.31
C TYR A 339 -8.11 -2.51 -6.36
N THR A 340 -7.45 -3.59 -5.98
CA THR A 340 -7.98 -4.58 -5.02
C THR A 340 -7.34 -4.35 -3.63
N PRO A 341 -8.06 -3.75 -2.67
CA PRO A 341 -7.50 -3.41 -1.37
C PRO A 341 -7.39 -4.60 -0.43
N PHE A 342 -6.37 -4.57 0.42
CA PHE A 342 -6.29 -5.27 1.68
C PHE A 342 -5.89 -4.25 2.76
N VAL A 343 -6.58 -4.25 3.88
CA VAL A 343 -6.28 -3.35 5.00
C VAL A 343 -5.96 -4.22 6.20
N THR A 344 -4.93 -3.89 6.97
CA THR A 344 -4.53 -4.72 8.11
C THR A 344 -3.75 -3.90 9.14
N THR A 345 -3.16 -4.56 10.13
CA THR A 345 -2.17 -3.98 11.02
C THR A 345 -0.75 -4.22 10.50
N ARG A 346 0.19 -3.33 10.79
CA ARG A 346 1.57 -3.36 10.27
C ARG A 346 2.30 -4.69 10.51
N ASN A 347 1.99 -5.41 11.59
CA ASN A 347 2.68 -6.67 11.92
C ASN A 347 2.26 -7.88 11.07
N VAL A 348 1.12 -7.81 10.36
CA VAL A 348 0.59 -8.88 9.49
C VAL A 348 0.61 -10.30 10.11
N ASP A 349 0.51 -10.38 11.44
CA ASP A 349 0.61 -11.60 12.25
C ASP A 349 -0.76 -12.12 12.70
N VAL A 350 -1.81 -11.35 12.42
CA VAL A 350 -3.20 -11.70 12.73
C VAL A 350 -3.99 -11.75 11.44
N PHE A 351 -4.61 -12.90 11.17
CA PHE A 351 -5.69 -12.97 10.20
C PHE A 351 -6.87 -12.13 10.68
N GLN A 352 -7.10 -11.03 9.99
CA GLN A 352 -8.24 -10.14 10.16
C GLN A 352 -9.11 -10.25 8.91
N ASP A 353 -10.33 -10.76 9.06
CA ASP A 353 -11.39 -10.53 8.08
C ASP A 353 -11.75 -9.05 8.21
N VAL A 354 -11.17 -8.20 7.37
CA VAL A 354 -11.62 -6.81 7.33
C VAL A 354 -13.08 -6.79 6.91
N VAL A 355 -13.87 -6.06 7.70
CA VAL A 355 -15.32 -5.94 7.58
C VAL A 355 -15.68 -5.28 6.24
N GLU A 356 -15.84 -6.09 5.18
CA GLU A 356 -16.53 -5.71 3.95
C GLU A 356 -17.87 -6.46 3.85
N ARG A 357 -18.72 -6.32 4.88
CA ARG A 357 -20.15 -6.65 4.72
C ARG A 357 -21.01 -5.89 5.72
N SER A 358 -21.50 -4.74 5.28
CA SER A 358 -22.81 -4.28 5.69
C SER A 358 -23.83 -5.31 5.22
N ASP A 359 -24.68 -5.83 6.10
CA ASP A 359 -26.06 -6.11 5.73
C ASP A 359 -27.03 -6.16 6.92
N ALA A 360 -28.08 -5.35 6.78
CA ALA A 360 -29.45 -5.57 7.25
C ALA A 360 -29.77 -5.55 8.76
N GLY A 361 -30.23 -4.37 9.22
CA GLY A 361 -31.60 -4.25 9.70
C GLY A 361 -31.83 -4.23 11.21
N ASP A 362 -31.78 -3.02 11.78
CA ASP A 362 -32.64 -2.63 12.88
C ASP A 362 -33.15 -1.20 12.67
N GLY A 363 -34.41 -1.13 12.24
CA GLY A 363 -35.15 0.11 12.13
C GLY A 363 -35.29 0.78 13.49
N ASN A 364 -34.42 1.73 13.78
CA ASN A 364 -34.70 2.81 14.71
C ASN A 364 -33.79 4.00 14.42
N THR A 365 -34.25 4.90 13.54
CA THR A 365 -33.63 6.21 13.33
C THR A 365 -34.29 7.22 14.26
N PRO A 366 -33.61 7.81 15.25
CA PRO A 366 -33.91 9.16 15.69
C PRO A 366 -33.24 10.11 14.69
N GLY A 367 -34.04 10.96 14.04
CA GLY A 367 -33.59 11.84 12.97
C GLY A 367 -32.48 12.80 13.40
N SER A 368 -31.54 13.03 12.48
CA SER A 368 -30.65 14.19 12.46
C SER A 368 -30.65 14.77 11.05
N ASP A 369 -31.25 15.94 10.91
CA ASP A 369 -31.20 16.80 9.72
C ASP A 369 -29.79 17.39 9.58
N LEU A 370 -28.86 16.65 8.97
CA LEU A 370 -27.51 17.15 8.60
C LEU A 370 -27.18 16.85 7.13
N ALA A 371 -28.19 16.82 6.25
CA ALA A 371 -28.06 16.31 4.89
C ALA A 371 -27.63 17.33 3.82
N ASP A 372 -27.34 18.60 4.17
CA ASP A 372 -27.23 19.67 3.16
C ASP A 372 -25.85 20.34 3.01
N VAL A 373 -24.77 19.78 3.57
CA VAL A 373 -23.40 20.20 3.20
C VAL A 373 -22.91 19.34 2.03
N PRO A 374 -22.69 19.89 0.83
CA PRO A 374 -22.16 19.13 -0.29
C PRO A 374 -20.74 18.69 0.06
N LEU A 375 -20.50 17.38 0.19
CA LEU A 375 -19.14 16.84 0.26
C LEU A 375 -18.40 17.17 -1.05
N PRO A 376 -17.10 17.52 -1.00
CA PRO A 376 -16.33 17.82 -2.19
C PRO A 376 -16.26 16.60 -3.13
N PRO A 377 -16.28 16.80 -4.46
CA PRO A 377 -15.90 15.78 -5.40
C PRO A 377 -14.46 15.29 -5.12
N PRO A 378 -14.12 14.03 -5.46
CA PRO A 378 -12.76 13.52 -5.31
C PRO A 378 -11.74 14.45 -6.01
N GLY A 379 -10.66 14.78 -5.28
CA GLY A 379 -9.58 15.64 -5.79
C GLY A 379 -9.80 17.14 -5.66
N VAL A 380 -10.89 17.59 -5.05
CA VAL A 380 -11.10 19.01 -4.70
C VAL A 380 -10.84 19.20 -3.22
N ASP A 381 -9.93 20.13 -2.89
CA ASP A 381 -9.63 20.46 -1.49
C ASP A 381 -10.93 20.89 -0.76
N PRO A 382 -11.30 20.23 0.35
CA PRO A 382 -12.56 20.50 1.05
C PRO A 382 -12.75 21.96 1.47
N LEU A 383 -11.64 22.64 1.77
CA LEU A 383 -11.64 24.03 2.22
C LEU A 383 -11.94 25.01 1.07
N THR A 384 -11.34 24.80 -0.10
CA THR A 384 -11.65 25.57 -1.31
C THR A 384 -13.02 25.23 -1.88
N TRP A 385 -13.47 23.98 -1.75
CA TRP A 385 -14.82 23.55 -2.15
C TRP A 385 -15.91 24.19 -1.30
N ALA A 386 -15.71 24.23 0.02
CA ALA A 386 -16.64 24.84 0.96
C ALA A 386 -16.74 26.37 0.80
N PHE A 387 -15.74 27.02 0.18
CA PHE A 387 -15.68 28.47 0.05
C PHE A 387 -16.47 28.97 -1.18
N ASP A 388 -17.46 29.84 -0.96
CA ASP A 388 -18.25 30.42 -2.06
C ASP A 388 -17.65 31.76 -2.50
N ALA A 389 -16.71 31.70 -3.45
CA ALA A 389 -16.04 32.87 -3.99
C ALA A 389 -16.99 33.89 -4.65
N ALA A 390 -18.07 33.43 -5.29
CA ALA A 390 -19.02 34.31 -5.97
C ALA A 390 -19.87 35.08 -4.95
N TRP A 391 -20.31 34.38 -3.90
CA TRP A 391 -21.04 34.99 -2.79
C TRP A 391 -20.15 35.94 -1.99
N TYR A 392 -18.92 35.52 -1.66
CA TYR A 392 -17.95 36.33 -0.93
C TYR A 392 -17.67 37.67 -1.64
N LEU A 393 -17.45 37.67 -2.95
CA LEU A 393 -17.25 38.90 -3.72
C LEU A 393 -18.51 39.77 -3.85
N ALA A 394 -19.70 39.16 -3.78
CA ALA A 394 -20.96 39.90 -3.80
C ALA A 394 -21.23 40.60 -2.46
N ALA A 395 -20.86 39.96 -1.34
CA ALA A 395 -20.93 40.51 0.01
C ALA A 395 -19.82 41.56 0.24
N GLU A 396 -18.59 41.26 -0.16
CA GLU A 396 -17.38 42.03 0.14
C GLU A 396 -16.94 42.88 -1.04
N ARG A 397 -17.68 43.97 -1.25
CA ARG A 397 -17.50 44.88 -2.40
C ARG A 397 -16.13 45.55 -2.48
N ASP A 398 -15.44 45.72 -1.36
CA ASP A 398 -14.08 46.24 -1.29
C ASP A 398 -13.06 45.24 -1.85
N VAL A 399 -13.20 43.96 -1.51
CA VAL A 399 -12.40 42.86 -2.07
C VAL A 399 -12.65 42.75 -3.58
N ALA A 400 -13.91 42.82 -4.00
CA ALA A 400 -14.27 42.82 -5.42
C ALA A 400 -13.71 44.02 -6.19
N ALA A 401 -13.73 45.22 -5.60
CA ALA A 401 -13.16 46.42 -6.21
C ALA A 401 -11.62 46.37 -6.27
N ALA A 402 -10.98 45.67 -5.33
CA ALA A 402 -9.53 45.48 -5.30
C ALA A 402 -9.04 44.44 -6.32
N GLY A 403 -9.93 43.56 -6.81
CA GLY A 403 -9.59 42.54 -7.81
C GLY A 403 -8.61 41.47 -7.29
N VAL A 404 -8.58 41.25 -5.98
CA VAL A 404 -7.73 40.26 -5.32
C VAL A 404 -8.43 38.90 -5.26
N ASP A 405 -7.65 37.83 -5.09
CA ASP A 405 -8.19 36.48 -4.93
C ASP A 405 -9.06 36.39 -3.65
N PRO A 406 -10.36 36.03 -3.76
CA PRO A 406 -11.28 36.06 -2.62
C PRO A 406 -10.94 35.01 -1.56
N PHE A 407 -10.52 33.81 -1.96
CA PHE A 407 -10.16 32.75 -1.01
C PHE A 407 -8.90 33.11 -0.23
N GLY A 408 -7.84 33.52 -0.93
CA GLY A 408 -6.60 34.00 -0.33
C GLY A 408 -6.81 35.23 0.57
N HIS A 409 -7.69 36.16 0.17
CA HIS A 409 -8.08 37.28 1.03
C HIS A 409 -8.74 36.79 2.32
N TYR A 410 -9.72 35.90 2.20
CA TYR A 410 -10.43 35.36 3.35
C TYR A 410 -9.47 34.66 4.33
N MET A 411 -8.59 33.79 3.83
CA MET A 411 -7.65 33.04 4.65
C MET A 411 -6.60 33.91 5.34
N ALA A 412 -6.15 34.98 4.69
CA ALA A 412 -5.14 35.88 5.25
C ALA A 412 -5.73 36.92 6.20
N TYR A 413 -6.92 37.43 5.90
CA TYR A 413 -7.50 38.62 6.55
C TYR A 413 -8.98 38.44 6.91
N GLY A 414 -9.80 37.96 5.98
CA GLY A 414 -11.27 38.00 6.10
C GLY A 414 -11.82 37.35 7.37
N TRP A 415 -11.31 36.19 7.79
CA TRP A 415 -11.79 35.53 9.01
C TRP A 415 -11.46 36.31 10.30
N ARG A 416 -10.39 37.12 10.31
CA ARG A 416 -10.05 38.00 11.45
C ARG A 416 -10.85 39.29 11.46
N GLU A 417 -11.40 39.63 10.30
CA GLU A 417 -12.30 40.78 10.12
C GLU A 417 -13.76 40.41 10.41
N GLY A 418 -14.05 39.16 10.82
CA GLY A 418 -15.39 38.66 11.07
C GLY A 418 -16.22 38.49 9.80
N ARG A 419 -15.56 38.35 8.63
CA ARG A 419 -16.26 38.11 7.36
C ARG A 419 -16.65 36.64 7.27
N ASP A 420 -17.69 36.37 6.50
CA ASP A 420 -18.19 35.02 6.29
C ASP A 420 -17.68 34.48 4.95
N PRO A 421 -17.27 33.20 4.86
CA PRO A 421 -16.73 32.61 3.63
C PRO A 421 -17.80 32.04 2.69
N ALA A 422 -19.01 31.81 3.21
CA ALA A 422 -20.12 31.19 2.51
C ALA A 422 -21.44 31.57 3.21
N PRO A 423 -22.59 31.55 2.52
CA PRO A 423 -23.89 31.92 3.11
C PRO A 423 -24.35 31.02 4.26
N TRP A 424 -23.70 29.88 4.44
CA TRP A 424 -24.05 28.84 5.39
C TRP A 424 -23.09 28.78 6.59
N PHE A 425 -22.06 29.64 6.64
CA PHE A 425 -21.08 29.68 7.72
C PHE A 425 -21.01 31.09 8.32
N ASP A 426 -21.15 31.21 9.65
CA ASP A 426 -21.03 32.49 10.37
C ASP A 426 -19.77 32.47 11.25
N SER A 427 -18.75 33.22 10.85
CA SER A 427 -17.44 33.21 11.51
C SER A 427 -17.50 33.69 12.96
N ASP A 428 -18.26 34.75 13.22
CA ASP A 428 -18.33 35.36 14.54
C ASP A 428 -19.21 34.53 15.49
N ALA A 429 -20.32 33.98 14.98
CA ALA A 429 -21.17 33.07 15.74
C ALA A 429 -20.45 31.77 16.08
N TYR A 430 -19.67 31.21 15.14
CA TYR A 430 -18.88 30.01 15.37
C TYR A 430 -17.84 30.23 16.48
N LEU A 431 -17.07 31.31 16.44
CA LEU A 431 -16.11 31.63 17.50
C LEU A 431 -16.78 31.95 18.85
N THR A 432 -18.01 32.46 18.82
CA THR A 432 -18.81 32.69 20.04
C THR A 432 -19.31 31.38 20.64
N ALA A 433 -19.77 30.45 19.80
CA ALA A 433 -20.27 29.14 20.20
C ALA A 433 -19.15 28.19 20.65
N TYR A 434 -17.94 28.38 20.12
CA TYR A 434 -16.76 27.53 20.36
C TYR A 434 -15.57 28.32 20.93
N PRO A 435 -15.59 28.65 22.24
CA PRO A 435 -14.54 29.44 22.88
C PRO A 435 -13.15 28.81 22.86
N ASP A 436 -13.06 27.48 22.70
CA ASP A 436 -11.81 26.74 22.53
C ASP A 436 -11.11 27.11 21.21
N VAL A 437 -11.87 27.23 20.12
CA VAL A 437 -11.37 27.67 18.80
C VAL A 437 -10.93 29.14 18.86
N ALA A 438 -11.73 29.98 19.52
CA ALA A 438 -11.42 31.39 19.72
C ALA A 438 -10.16 31.60 20.59
N ALA A 439 -10.03 30.85 21.68
CA ALA A 439 -8.87 30.92 22.57
C ALA A 439 -7.58 30.43 21.88
N ALA A 440 -7.70 29.46 20.97
CA ALA A 440 -6.60 28.96 20.16
C ALA A 440 -6.21 29.94 19.02
N GLY A 441 -7.04 30.96 18.75
CA GLY A 441 -6.80 31.93 17.68
C GLY A 441 -6.81 31.30 16.29
N LEU A 442 -7.61 30.24 16.11
CA LEU A 442 -7.74 29.51 14.85
C LEU A 442 -8.74 30.19 13.92
N ASN A 443 -8.55 29.97 12.61
CA ASN A 443 -9.55 30.36 11.62
C ASN A 443 -10.80 29.47 11.79
N PRO A 444 -11.98 30.05 12.06
CA PRO A 444 -13.19 29.29 12.37
C PRO A 444 -13.66 28.40 11.22
N PHE A 445 -13.59 28.91 9.99
CA PHE A 445 -14.01 28.17 8.80
C PHE A 445 -13.06 27.02 8.48
N LEU A 446 -11.75 27.27 8.58
CA LEU A 446 -10.75 26.22 8.46
C LEU A 446 -10.98 25.11 9.49
N HIS A 447 -11.19 25.51 10.75
CA HIS A 447 -11.46 24.55 11.81
C HIS A 447 -12.74 23.75 11.56
N PHE A 448 -13.81 24.41 11.14
CA PHE A 448 -15.07 23.72 10.87
C PHE A 448 -14.94 22.69 9.75
N VAL A 449 -14.33 23.07 8.63
CA VAL A 449 -14.13 22.18 7.49
C VAL A 449 -13.20 21.02 7.82
N GLN A 450 -12.17 21.24 8.66
CA GLN A 450 -11.19 20.19 9.01
C GLN A 450 -11.64 19.28 10.15
N TRP A 451 -12.37 19.80 11.14
CA TRP A 451 -12.71 19.06 12.36
C TRP A 451 -14.14 19.32 12.86
N GLY A 452 -14.62 20.57 12.77
CA GLY A 452 -15.90 20.96 13.39
C GLY A 452 -17.10 20.21 12.85
N TYR A 453 -17.15 19.94 11.54
CA TYR A 453 -18.22 19.15 10.94
C TYR A 453 -18.30 17.73 11.54
N THR A 454 -17.17 17.04 11.66
CA THR A 454 -17.09 15.68 12.22
C THR A 454 -17.28 15.66 13.74
N GLU A 455 -16.95 16.76 14.42
CA GLU A 455 -17.22 16.96 15.84
C GLU A 455 -18.70 17.32 16.13
N GLY A 456 -19.53 17.43 15.10
CA GLY A 456 -20.95 17.81 15.22
C GLY A 456 -21.14 19.25 15.68
N ARG A 457 -20.16 20.13 15.41
CA ARG A 457 -20.26 21.56 15.67
C ARG A 457 -21.15 22.22 14.62
N ASP A 458 -21.87 23.23 15.05
CA ASP A 458 -22.83 23.97 14.26
C ASP A 458 -22.14 25.19 13.62
N PRO A 459 -22.06 25.28 12.28
CA PRO A 459 -21.38 26.37 11.59
C PRO A 459 -22.12 27.72 11.64
N ALA A 460 -23.42 27.76 11.99
CA ALA A 460 -24.19 29.00 12.12
C ALA A 460 -25.43 28.83 13.02
N PRO A 461 -25.94 29.87 13.70
CA PRO A 461 -27.04 29.75 14.67
C PRO A 461 -28.38 29.19 14.15
N ASP A 462 -28.58 29.15 12.83
CA ASP A 462 -29.79 28.69 12.15
C ASP A 462 -29.48 27.65 11.04
N PHE A 463 -28.36 26.92 11.17
CA PHE A 463 -27.88 25.96 10.17
C PHE A 463 -28.70 24.68 10.08
#